data_AF-I0L8K4-F1
#
_entry.id   AF-I0L8K4-F1
#
_cell.length_a   1.000
_cell.length_b   1.000
_cell.length_c   1.000
_cell.angle_alpha   90.00
_cell.angle_beta   90.00
_cell.angle_gamma   90.00
#
_symmetry.space_group_name_H-M   'P 1'
#
loop_
_entity.id
_entity.type
_entity.pdbx_description
1 polymer ?
#
loop_
_entity_poly.entity_id
_entity_poly.type
_entity_poly.pdbx_seq_one_letter_code
_entity_poly.pdbx_strand_id
1 'polypeptide(L)'
;MRDDDPVSSPLPYAEVTDEAYATQAAAGFQPQEFEFAVVLSGRCPRCAHPSTTTLVDEVYRKDVAAPDPGYRTLLCECEAEHPGRPAGLRGCGAYWTLWLEVEA
;
A
#
# COMPACT_ATOMS: atom_id res chain seq x y z
N MET A 1 -13.87 -11.89 31.20
CA MET A 1 -12.54 -12.07 30.60
C MET A 1 -12.73 -12.08 29.09
N ARG A 2 -12.39 -10.97 28.43
CA ARG A 2 -12.25 -10.90 26.98
C ARG A 2 -10.85 -10.37 26.72
N ASP A 3 -10.22 -11.01 25.76
CA ASP A 3 -8.80 -11.11 25.53
C ASP A 3 -8.10 -9.77 25.40
N ASP A 4 -6.98 -9.67 26.11
CA ASP A 4 -5.96 -8.64 25.99
C ASP A 4 -5.28 -8.87 24.63
N ASP A 5 -5.82 -8.26 23.57
CA ASP A 5 -5.08 -8.06 22.32
C ASP A 5 -3.81 -7.28 22.69
N PRO A 6 -2.59 -7.74 22.35
CA PRO A 6 -1.38 -7.03 22.73
C PRO A 6 -1.46 -5.64 22.09
N VAL A 7 -1.60 -4.63 22.95
CA VAL A 7 -1.59 -3.21 22.57
C VAL A 7 -0.21 -2.92 21.98
N SER A 8 -0.04 -3.21 20.70
CA SER A 8 1.13 -2.86 19.93
C SER A 8 1.21 -1.34 19.96
N SER A 9 2.17 -0.83 20.74
CA SER A 9 2.38 0.60 20.87
C SER A 9 2.55 1.21 19.48
N PRO A 10 1.95 2.38 19.22
CA PRO A 10 1.92 2.93 17.87
C PRO A 10 3.35 3.28 17.44
N LEU A 11 3.83 2.59 16.40
CA LEU A 11 5.14 2.86 15.83
C LEU A 11 5.21 4.29 15.27
N PRO A 12 6.36 4.97 15.38
CA PRO A 12 6.53 6.32 14.85
C PRO A 12 6.44 6.33 13.33
N TYR A 13 5.96 7.45 12.78
CA TYR A 13 6.00 7.69 11.35
C TYR A 13 7.45 7.64 10.86
N ALA A 14 7.68 6.92 9.77
CA ALA A 14 8.97 6.89 9.11
C ALA A 14 8.79 6.52 7.63
N GLU A 15 9.36 7.32 6.75
CA GLU A 15 9.42 7.03 5.31
C GLU A 15 10.50 5.98 5.06
N VAL A 16 10.10 4.71 5.01
CA VAL A 16 11.03 3.57 4.94
C VAL A 16 10.53 2.48 4.01
N THR A 17 11.47 1.74 3.44
CA THR A 17 11.21 0.50 2.72
C THR A 17 12.16 -0.58 3.21
N ASP A 18 11.80 -1.83 2.95
CA ASP A 18 12.58 -3.02 3.27
C ASP A 18 12.35 -4.05 2.16
N GLU A 19 13.38 -4.83 1.82
CA GLU A 19 13.30 -5.85 0.76
C GLU A 19 12.17 -6.87 1.02
N ALA A 20 11.90 -7.20 2.28
CA ALA A 20 10.86 -8.13 2.66
C ALA A 20 9.44 -7.55 2.51
N TYR A 21 9.28 -6.22 2.45
CA TYR A 21 7.94 -5.62 2.33
C TYR A 21 7.27 -6.00 1.03
N ALA A 22 8.01 -6.06 -0.08
CA ALA A 22 7.46 -6.46 -1.37
C ALA A 22 6.94 -7.91 -1.32
N THR A 23 7.72 -8.84 -0.77
CA THR A 23 7.32 -10.25 -0.63
C THR A 23 6.11 -10.42 0.29
N GLN A 24 6.11 -9.75 1.45
CA GLN A 24 5.01 -9.82 2.40
C GLN A 24 3.73 -9.21 1.82
N ALA A 25 3.84 -8.06 1.15
CA ALA A 25 2.71 -7.42 0.51
C ALA A 25 2.17 -8.25 -0.64
N ALA A 26 3.03 -8.83 -1.49
CA ALA A 26 2.60 -9.72 -2.58
C ALA A 26 1.83 -10.95 -2.06
N ALA A 27 2.22 -11.49 -0.90
CA ALA A 27 1.52 -12.63 -0.29
C ALA A 27 0.20 -12.24 0.41
N GLY A 28 0.08 -11.00 0.87
CA GLY A 28 -1.02 -10.57 1.74
C GLY A 28 -2.05 -9.65 1.08
N PHE A 29 -1.67 -8.91 0.05
CA PHE A 29 -2.58 -8.01 -0.66
C PHE A 29 -3.40 -8.77 -1.68
N GLN A 30 -4.67 -8.40 -1.79
CA GLN A 30 -5.63 -8.96 -2.72
C GLN A 30 -6.04 -7.88 -3.72
N PRO A 31 -5.92 -8.14 -5.03
CA PRO A 31 -6.44 -7.26 -6.06
C PRO A 31 -7.95 -7.43 -6.21
N GLN A 32 -8.64 -6.31 -6.36
CA GLN A 32 -10.02 -6.25 -6.82
C GLN A 32 -10.08 -5.35 -8.06
N GLU A 33 -10.39 -5.96 -9.19
CA GLU A 33 -10.48 -5.27 -10.48
C GLU A 33 -11.84 -4.59 -10.67
N PHE A 34 -11.80 -3.43 -11.30
CA PHE A 34 -12.92 -2.62 -11.76
C PHE A 34 -12.62 -2.16 -13.19
N GLU A 35 -13.64 -1.69 -13.90
CA GLU A 35 -13.56 -1.31 -15.33
C GLU A 35 -12.36 -0.41 -15.70
N PHE A 36 -11.93 0.48 -14.79
CA PHE A 36 -10.82 1.42 -15.01
C PHE A 36 -9.86 1.51 -13.82
N ALA A 37 -9.93 0.58 -12.88
CA ALA A 37 -9.16 0.66 -11.64
C ALA A 37 -8.92 -0.71 -11.02
N VAL A 38 -7.80 -0.85 -10.32
CA VAL A 38 -7.50 -1.96 -9.43
C VAL A 38 -7.41 -1.43 -8.02
N VAL A 39 -8.20 -1.97 -7.11
CA VAL A 39 -8.07 -1.71 -5.68
C VAL A 39 -7.24 -2.83 -5.07
N LEU A 40 -6.10 -2.49 -4.50
CA LEU A 40 -5.25 -3.41 -3.74
C LEU A 40 -5.55 -3.22 -2.26
N SER A 41 -5.94 -4.29 -1.57
CA SER A 41 -6.21 -4.25 -0.14
C SER A 41 -5.45 -5.33 0.62
N GLY A 42 -4.92 -5.01 1.78
CA GLY A 42 -4.11 -5.93 2.57
C GLY A 42 -3.68 -5.33 3.90
N ARG A 43 -2.71 -5.98 4.57
CA ARG A 43 -2.10 -5.45 5.79
C ARG A 43 -0.73 -4.87 5.47
N CYS A 44 -0.45 -3.68 5.99
CA CYS A 44 0.87 -3.07 5.85
C CYS A 44 1.94 -3.98 6.47
N PRO A 45 3.04 -4.29 5.77
CA PRO A 45 4.09 -5.18 6.28
C PRO A 45 4.86 -4.58 7.47
N ARG A 46 4.78 -3.25 7.69
CA ARG A 46 5.41 -2.57 8.81
C ARG A 46 4.50 -2.44 10.05
N CYS A 47 3.29 -1.92 9.86
CA CYS A 47 2.38 -1.63 10.98
C CYS A 47 1.28 -2.67 11.20
N ALA A 48 1.16 -3.66 10.31
CA ALA A 48 0.12 -4.70 10.29
C ALA A 48 -1.33 -4.18 10.20
N HIS A 49 -1.54 -2.87 10.12
CA HIS A 49 -2.88 -2.29 9.95
C HIS A 49 -3.41 -2.50 8.53
N PRO A 50 -4.75 -2.59 8.37
CA PRO A 50 -5.38 -2.60 7.06
C PRO A 50 -4.97 -1.36 6.25
N SER A 51 -4.63 -1.59 4.97
CA SER A 51 -4.26 -0.56 4.01
C SER A 51 -4.94 -0.91 2.68
N THR A 52 -5.47 0.12 2.04
CA THR A 52 -6.12 0.00 0.72
C THR A 52 -5.54 1.07 -0.16
N THR A 53 -5.15 0.72 -1.38
CA THR A 53 -4.65 1.67 -2.38
C THR A 53 -5.38 1.42 -3.69
N THR A 54 -5.85 2.50 -4.31
CA THR A 54 -6.52 2.46 -5.62
C THR A 54 -5.54 2.84 -6.70
N LEU A 55 -5.37 1.96 -7.68
CA LEU A 55 -4.62 2.18 -8.91
C LEU A 55 -5.64 2.41 -10.03
N VAL A 56 -5.46 3.47 -10.82
CA VAL A 56 -6.33 3.77 -11.97
C VAL A 56 -5.52 3.57 -13.25
N ASP A 57 -6.12 2.93 -14.26
CA ASP A 57 -5.33 2.39 -15.37
C ASP A 57 -4.81 3.45 -16.34
N GLU A 58 -5.47 4.60 -16.50
CA GLU A 58 -4.97 5.61 -17.42
C GLU A 58 -5.33 7.03 -16.95
N VAL A 59 -4.30 7.86 -16.79
CA VAL A 59 -4.48 9.31 -16.90
C VAL A 59 -4.34 9.62 -18.38
N TYR A 60 -5.45 9.87 -19.09
CA TYR A 60 -5.42 10.27 -20.52
C TYR A 60 -4.43 11.44 -20.74
N ARG A 61 -3.21 11.14 -21.19
CA ARG A 61 -2.31 12.11 -21.82
C ARG A 61 -2.13 11.72 -23.27
N LYS A 62 -2.36 12.70 -24.13
CA LYS A 62 -2.49 12.61 -25.59
C LYS A 62 -1.19 12.26 -26.34
N ASP A 63 -0.23 11.59 -25.73
CA ASP A 63 1.04 11.26 -26.37
C ASP A 63 1.49 9.84 -26.03
N VAL A 64 1.98 9.16 -27.09
CA VAL A 64 2.38 7.75 -27.18
C VAL A 64 3.00 7.22 -25.89
N ALA A 65 2.25 6.38 -25.16
CA ALA A 65 2.72 5.76 -23.93
C ALA A 65 3.84 4.77 -24.24
N ALA A 66 4.97 4.91 -23.54
CA ALA A 66 5.97 3.85 -23.44
C ALA A 66 5.31 2.61 -22.80
N PRO A 67 5.75 1.38 -23.11
CA PRO A 67 5.22 0.18 -22.48
C PRO A 67 5.32 0.30 -20.97
N ASP A 68 4.19 0.15 -20.28
CA ASP A 68 4.11 0.17 -18.84
C ASP A 68 4.78 -1.10 -18.29
N PRO A 69 5.84 -0.98 -17.48
CA PRO A 69 6.55 -2.15 -16.95
C PRO A 69 5.74 -2.90 -15.88
N GLY A 70 4.55 -2.43 -15.51
CA GLY A 70 3.64 -3.09 -14.56
C GLY A 70 4.04 -2.93 -13.09
N TYR A 71 5.11 -2.18 -12.79
CA TYR A 71 5.50 -1.89 -11.42
C TYR A 71 4.67 -0.74 -10.83
N ARG A 72 4.25 -0.91 -9.58
CA ARG A 72 3.48 0.08 -8.81
C ARG A 72 4.07 0.22 -7.42
N THR A 73 4.41 1.45 -7.04
CA THR A 73 4.83 1.75 -5.67
C THR A 73 3.60 2.09 -4.84
N LEU A 74 3.39 1.36 -3.76
CA LEU A 74 2.32 1.57 -2.81
C LEU A 74 2.89 2.16 -1.52
N LEU A 75 2.12 3.05 -0.91
CA LEU A 75 2.40 3.56 0.42
C LEU A 75 1.39 2.95 1.40
N CYS A 76 1.78 2.81 2.65
CA CYS A 76 0.83 2.52 3.70
C CYS A 76 -0.19 3.66 3.79
N GLU A 77 -1.47 3.33 3.70
CA GLU A 77 -2.60 4.27 3.79
C GLU A 77 -3.49 3.98 5.01
N CYS A 78 -2.96 3.32 6.04
CA CYS A 78 -3.76 3.02 7.23
C CYS A 78 -4.13 4.30 8.01
N GLU A 79 -5.31 4.28 8.65
CA GLU A 79 -5.83 5.42 9.42
C GLU A 79 -5.39 5.42 10.90
N ALA A 80 -4.58 4.43 11.32
CA ALA A 80 -4.07 4.35 12.69
C ALA A 80 -3.14 5.53 13.05
N GLU A 81 -2.97 5.79 14.34
CA GLU A 81 -2.07 6.85 14.82
C GLU A 81 -0.60 6.43 14.72
N HIS A 82 0.25 7.35 14.27
CA HIS A 82 1.69 7.19 14.16
C HIS A 82 2.39 8.47 14.68
N PRO A 83 3.11 8.40 15.82
CA PRO A 83 3.81 9.56 16.38
C PRO A 83 4.75 10.21 15.37
N GLY A 84 4.74 11.54 15.31
CA GLY A 84 5.59 12.30 14.39
C GLY A 84 5.11 12.32 12.93
N ARG A 85 3.91 11.80 12.62
CA ARG A 85 3.32 11.90 11.29
C ARG A 85 3.10 13.38 10.90
N PRO A 86 3.64 13.86 9.76
CA PRO A 86 3.38 15.20 9.27
C PRO A 86 1.89 15.46 9.03
N ALA A 87 1.46 16.71 9.24
CA ALA A 87 0.08 17.11 8.99
C ALA A 87 -0.31 16.88 7.52
N GLY A 88 -1.49 16.31 7.30
CA GLY A 88 -2.02 16.01 5.97
C GLY A 88 -1.57 14.67 5.38
N LEU A 89 -0.65 13.95 6.03
CA LEU A 89 -0.25 12.61 5.60
C LEU A 89 -1.05 11.52 6.32
N ARG A 90 -1.13 10.35 5.69
CA ARG A 90 -1.75 9.12 6.23
C ARG A 90 -0.72 7.99 6.31
N GLY A 91 -1.10 6.92 7.03
CA GLY A 91 -0.26 5.75 7.19
C GLY A 91 0.95 5.93 8.11
N CYS A 92 1.80 4.89 8.12
CA CYS A 92 3.04 4.88 8.89
C CYS A 92 4.26 5.43 8.15
N GLY A 93 4.12 5.74 6.85
CA GLY A 93 5.21 6.16 5.96
C GLY A 93 5.94 5.00 5.26
N ALA A 94 5.64 3.74 5.58
CA ALA A 94 6.22 2.62 4.84
C ALA A 94 5.75 2.61 3.38
N TYR A 95 6.65 2.20 2.48
CA TYR A 95 6.34 2.00 1.06
C TYR A 95 7.00 0.73 0.51
N TRP A 96 6.42 0.16 -0.54
CA TRP A 96 6.91 -1.02 -1.24
C TRP A 96 6.50 -1.00 -2.71
N THR A 97 7.18 -1.75 -3.56
CA THR A 97 6.88 -1.83 -4.99
C THR A 97 6.44 -3.25 -5.34
N LEU A 98 5.31 -3.37 -6.03
CA LEU A 98 4.79 -4.63 -6.56
C LEU A 98 4.82 -4.61 -8.08
N TRP A 99 4.99 -5.79 -8.67
CA TRP A 99 4.68 -6.01 -10.07
C TRP A 99 3.25 -6.57 -10.16
N LEU A 100 2.43 -6.00 -11.05
CA LEU A 100 1.07 -6.46 -11.30
C LEU A 100 1.02 -7.08 -12.70
N GLU A 101 0.57 -8.32 -12.75
CA GLU A 101 0.17 -8.96 -14.00
C GLU A 101 -1.18 -8.35 -14.41
N VAL A 102 -1.14 -7.39 -15.34
CA VAL A 102 -2.34 -6.88 -16.00
C VAL A 102 -2.54 -7.74 -17.24
N GLU A 103 -3.60 -8.54 -17.29
CA GLU A 103 -3.99 -9.21 -18.53
C GLU A 103 -4.40 -8.12 -19.55
N ALA A 104 -3.75 -8.14 -20.71
CA ALA A 104 -3.93 -7.16 -21.78
C ALA A 104 -5.18 -7.38 -22.63
#